data_AF-A0A8T5BAY5-F1
#
_entry.id   AF-A0A8T5BAY5-F1
#
_cell.length_a   1.000
_cell.length_b   1.000
_cell.length_c   1.000
_cell.angle_alpha   90.00
_cell.angle_beta   90.00
_cell.angle_gamma   90.00
#
_symmetry.space_group_name_H-M   'P 1'
#
loop_
_entity.id
_entity.type
_entity.pdbx_description
1 polymer ?
#
loop_
_entity_poly.entity_id
_entity_poly.type
_entity_poly.pdbx_seq_one_letter_code
_entity_poly.pdbx_strand_id
1 'polypeptide(L)'
;MRYLANTTFLIGLVNGDEGALEVAKECDEENEAGDHFAVSIEEYLRGVYYLYWENKEILKRRLASAERDLSVFEILPITLK
;
A
#
# COMPACT_ATOMS: atom_id res chain seq x y z
N MET A 1 15.91 0.82 12.31
CA MET A 1 15.03 -0.35 12.49
C MET A 1 14.47 -0.68 11.11
N ARG A 2 13.57 -1.65 10.96
CA ARG A 2 12.83 -1.86 9.70
C ARG A 2 11.37 -1.93 10.07
N TYR A 3 10.57 -0.98 9.60
CA TYR A 3 9.14 -0.93 9.90
C TYR A 3 8.39 -1.80 8.90
N LEU A 4 7.56 -2.70 9.44
CA LEU A 4 6.70 -3.53 8.64
C LEU A 4 5.32 -2.90 8.57
N ALA A 5 4.99 -2.34 7.41
CA ALA A 5 3.74 -1.63 7.24
C ALA A 5 2.63 -2.57 6.76
N ASN A 6 1.57 -2.68 7.57
CA ASN A 6 0.41 -3.51 7.28
C ASN A 6 -0.57 -2.81 6.33
N THR A 7 -1.60 -3.54 5.89
CA THR A 7 -2.59 -3.07 4.93
C THR A 7 -3.41 -1.87 5.46
N THR A 8 -3.62 -1.77 6.77
CA THR A 8 -4.30 -0.63 7.40
C THR A 8 -3.51 0.67 7.23
N PHE A 9 -2.19 0.61 7.38
CA PHE A 9 -1.32 1.77 7.16
C PHE A 9 -1.36 2.25 5.70
N LEU A 10 -1.32 1.33 4.73
CA LEU A 10 -1.47 1.66 3.30
C LEU A 10 -2.81 2.35 3.00
N ILE A 11 -3.90 1.82 3.56
CA ILE A 11 -5.24 2.42 3.42
C ILE A 11 -5.26 3.82 4.03
N GLY A 12 -4.65 3.99 5.21
CA GLY A 12 -4.51 5.29 5.87
C GLY A 12 -3.78 6.31 5.00
N LEU A 13 -2.63 5.94 4.44
CA LEU A 13 -1.85 6.81 3.54
C LEU A 13 -2.65 7.25 2.31
N VAL A 14 -3.32 6.30 1.64
CA VAL A 14 -4.14 6.57 0.46
C VAL A 14 -5.30 7.50 0.78
N ASN A 15 -5.89 7.37 1.97
CA ASN A 15 -7.00 8.19 2.42
C ASN A 15 -6.56 9.54 3.04
N GLY A 16 -5.26 9.78 3.18
CA GLY A 16 -4.73 10.99 3.82
C GLY A 16 -4.97 11.05 5.33
N ASP A 17 -5.00 9.90 6.00
CA ASP A 17 -5.11 9.82 7.46
C ASP A 17 -3.90 10.48 8.13
N GLU A 18 -4.13 11.45 9.02
CA GLU A 18 -3.06 12.25 9.65
C GLU A 18 -2.07 11.39 10.43
N GLY A 19 -2.55 10.35 11.13
CA GLY A 19 -1.68 9.43 11.87
C GLY A 19 -0.79 8.59 10.96
N ALA A 20 -1.33 8.10 9.85
CA ALA A 20 -0.53 7.40 8.84
C ALA A 20 0.52 8.31 8.18
N LEU A 21 0.16 9.59 7.94
CA LEU A 21 1.07 10.57 7.36
C LEU A 21 2.20 10.97 8.33
N GLU A 22 1.93 11.11 9.63
CA GLU A 22 2.96 11.37 10.64
C GLU A 22 3.98 10.22 10.70
N VAL A 23 3.50 8.98 10.78
CA VAL A 23 4.39 7.80 10.81
C VAL A 23 5.22 7.68 9.53
N ALA A 24 4.65 8.00 8.36
CA ALA A 24 5.42 8.01 7.11
C ALA A 24 6.51 9.09 7.10
N LYS A 25 6.21 10.30 7.62
CA LYS A 25 7.21 11.36 7.76
C LYS A 25 8.33 10.97 8.72
N GLU A 26 8.01 10.35 9.85
CA GLU A 26 9.02 9.85 10.78
C GLU A 26 9.93 8.80 10.11
N CYS A 27 9.37 7.87 9.34
CA CYS A 27 10.16 6.88 8.59
C CYS A 27 11.08 7.52 7.55
N ASP A 28 10.59 8.53 6.82
CA ASP A 28 11.37 9.28 5.83
C ASP A 28 12.52 10.06 6.50
N GLU A 29 12.28 10.68 7.66
CA GLU A 29 13.28 11.43 8.43
C GLU A 29 14.38 10.51 8.99
N GLU A 30 14.05 9.28 9.35
CA GLU A 30 15.01 8.28 9.86
C GLU A 30 15.76 7.51 8.76
N ASN A 31 15.51 7.78 7.46
CA ASN A 31 16.00 6.99 6.32
C ASN A 31 15.69 5.49 6.45
N GLU A 32 14.57 5.14 7.08
CA GLU A 32 14.16 3.76 7.23
C GLU A 32 13.31 3.35 6.04
N ALA A 33 13.83 2.44 5.20
CA ALA A 33 13.04 1.88 4.12
C ALA A 33 11.86 1.10 4.71
N GLY A 34 10.65 1.59 4.45
CA GLY A 34 9.40 0.89 4.76
C GLY A 34 9.27 -0.33 3.85
N ASP A 35 9.48 -1.52 4.41
CA ASP A 35 9.28 -2.77 3.69
C ASP A 35 7.80 -3.15 3.74
N HIS A 36 7.18 -3.37 2.58
CA HIS A 36 5.81 -3.91 2.51
C HIS A 36 5.83 -5.37 2.07
N PHE A 37 5.08 -6.22 2.79
CA PHE A 37 4.87 -7.59 2.34
C PHE A 37 4.02 -7.61 1.07
N ALA A 38 4.39 -8.50 0.13
CA ALA A 38 3.56 -8.80 -1.04
C ALA A 38 2.09 -9.12 -0.67
N VAL A 39 1.83 -9.67 0.53
CA VAL A 39 0.46 -9.91 1.05
C VAL A 39 -0.34 -8.62 1.18
N SER A 40 0.22 -7.57 1.78
CA SER A 40 -0.52 -6.32 2.02
C SER A 40 -0.84 -5.58 0.72
N ILE A 41 0.04 -5.73 -0.28
CA ILE A 41 -0.20 -5.23 -1.63
C ILE A 41 -1.35 -5.99 -2.30
N GLU A 42 -1.36 -7.32 -2.16
CA GLU A 42 -2.41 -8.18 -2.69
C GLU A 42 -3.77 -7.88 -2.06
N GLU A 43 -3.82 -7.69 -0.75
CA GLU A 43 -5.02 -7.31 -0.01
C GLU A 43 -5.55 -5.93 -0.43
N TYR A 44 -4.66 -4.95 -0.59
CA TYR A 44 -5.04 -3.61 -1.05
C TYR A 44 -5.62 -3.64 -2.48
N LEU A 45 -4.94 -4.32 -3.41
CA LEU A 45 -5.41 -4.47 -4.79
C LEU A 45 -6.74 -5.24 -4.85
N ARG A 46 -6.92 -6.28 -4.02
CA ARG A 46 -8.22 -6.97 -3.89
C ARG A 46 -9.32 -6.07 -3.35
N GLY A 47 -9.01 -5.22 -2.37
CA GLY A 47 -9.95 -4.22 -1.85
C GLY A 47 -10.45 -3.30 -2.96
N VAL A 48 -9.53 -2.76 -3.76
CA VAL A 48 -9.86 -1.96 -4.96
C VAL A 48 -10.68 -2.78 -5.95
N TYR A 49 -10.30 -4.04 -6.20
CA TYR A 49 -11.03 -4.92 -7.12
C TYR A 49 -12.49 -5.08 -6.69
N TYR A 50 -12.75 -5.51 -5.46
CA TYR A 50 -14.10 -5.76 -4.97
C TYR A 50 -14.97 -4.51 -4.89
N LEU A 51 -14.38 -3.35 -4.57
CA LEU A 51 -15.12 -2.07 -4.52
C LEU A 51 -15.62 -1.61 -5.88
N TYR A 52 -14.90 -1.90 -6.96
CA TYR A 52 -15.20 -1.37 -8.30
C TYR A 52 -15.56 -2.46 -9.33
N TRP A 53 -15.70 -3.72 -8.90
CA TRP A 53 -15.82 -4.87 -9.83
C TRP A 53 -17.00 -4.78 -10.81
N GLU A 54 -18.10 -4.15 -10.39
CA GLU A 54 -19.28 -3.99 -11.23
C GLU A 54 -19.08 -3.00 -12.40
N ASN A 55 -18.16 -2.03 -12.25
CA ASN A 55 -17.86 -1.03 -13.27
C ASN A 55 -16.43 -1.20 -13.79
N LYS A 56 -16.28 -1.95 -14.90
CA LYS A 56 -14.99 -2.31 -15.49
C LYS A 56 -14.13 -1.10 -15.88
N GLU A 57 -14.73 -0.01 -16.34
CA GLU A 57 -14.01 1.21 -16.72
C GLU A 57 -13.43 1.92 -15.48
N ILE A 58 -14.22 2.03 -14.41
CA ILE A 58 -13.75 2.62 -13.14
C ILE A 58 -12.71 1.70 -12.50
N LEU A 59 -12.96 0.40 -12.47
CA LEU A 59 -12.03 -0.60 -11.94
C LEU A 59 -10.64 -0.46 -12.57
N LYS A 60 -10.58 -0.41 -13.91
CA LYS A 60 -9.29 -0.29 -14.63
C LYS A 60 -8.53 0.97 -14.22
N ARG A 61 -9.22 2.12 -14.10
CA ARG A 61 -8.59 3.38 -13.67
C ARG A 61 -8.12 3.33 -12.23
N ARG A 62 -8.89 2.71 -11.34
CA ARG A 62 -8.57 2.60 -9.91
C ARG A 62 -7.40 1.65 -9.66
N LEU A 63 -7.37 0.49 -10.33
CA LEU A 63 -6.22 -0.42 -10.28
C LEU A 63 -4.95 0.25 -10.79
N ALA A 64 -5.00 0.96 -11.93
CA ALA A 64 -3.85 1.69 -12.45
C ALA A 64 -3.40 2.89 -11.58
N SER A 65 -4.28 3.39 -10.70
CA SER A 65 -3.89 4.37 -9.66
C SER A 65 -3.19 3.65 -8.52
N ALA A 66 -3.82 2.59 -7.99
CA ALA A 66 -3.28 1.77 -6.91
C ALA A 66 -1.88 1.22 -7.23
N GLU A 67 -1.66 0.71 -8.45
CA GLU A 67 -0.33 0.24 -8.89
C GLU A 67 0.71 1.36 -8.92
N ARG A 68 0.32 2.59 -9.27
CA ARG A 68 1.23 3.76 -9.23
C ARG A 68 1.54 4.16 -7.79
N ASP A 69 0.54 4.18 -6.93
CA ASP A 69 0.71 4.50 -5.51
C ASP A 69 1.64 3.47 -4.83
N LEU A 70 1.59 2.21 -5.28
CA LEU A 70 2.44 1.14 -4.77
C LEU A 70 3.87 1.14 -5.34
N SER A 71 4.13 1.84 -6.46
CA SER A 71 5.41 1.77 -7.17
C SER A 71 6.60 2.36 -6.40
N VAL A 72 6.33 3.12 -5.34
CA VAL A 72 7.35 3.74 -4.49
C VAL A 72 7.87 2.81 -3.39
N PHE A 73 7.22 1.65 -3.17
CA PHE A 73 7.58 0.72 -2.11
C PHE A 73 8.40 -0.46 -2.63
N GLU A 74 9.38 -0.90 -1.84
CA GLU A 74 10.05 -2.18 -2.07
C GLU A 74 9.11 -3.32 -1.65
N ILE A 75 8.77 -4.19 -2.61
CA ILE A 75 7.92 -5.36 -2.34
C ILE A 75 8.80 -6.50 -1.87
N LEU A 76 8.66 -6.88 -0.59
CA LEU A 76 9.33 -8.07 -0.08
C LEU A 76 8.57 -9.34 -0.52
N PRO A 77 9.21 -10.25 -1.27
CA PRO A 77 8.60 -11.53 -1.63
C PRO A 77 8.42 -12.40 -0.38
N ILE A 78 7.33 -13.16 -0.34
CA ILE A 78 7.13 -14.19 0.68
C ILE A 78 7.98 -15.40 0.29
N THR A 79 9.13 -15.57 0.94
CA THR A 79 9.85 -16.83 0.90
C THR A 79 9.25 -17.80 1.92
N LEU A 80 8.56 -18.83 1.43
CA LEU A 80 8.24 -20.01 2.23
C LEU A 80 9.53 -20.84 2.35
N LYS A 81 10.10 -20.92 3.55
CA LYS A 81 11.17 -21.87 3.88
C LYS A 81 10.59 -23.21 4.27
#